data_AF-A0AAV7H1F8-F1
#
_entry.id   AF-A0AAV7H1F8-F1
#
_cell.length_a   1.000
_cell.length_b   1.000
_cell.length_c   1.000
_cell.angle_alpha   90.00
_cell.angle_beta   90.00
_cell.angle_gamma   90.00
#
_symmetry.space_group_name_H-M   'P 1'
#
loop_
_entity.id
_entity.type
_entity.pdbx_description
1 polymer ?
#
loop_
_entity_poly.entity_id
_entity_poly.type
_entity_poly.pdbx_seq_one_letter_code
_entity_poly.pdbx_strand_id
1 'polypeptide(L)'
;MLEDGVKDIENKLTSPPSDLQQLMLLLDKAKNLLLRMEQYPSTSMLTAIQPALKALTNKDISGHSDMDVKVSIASCLNERTRITTPDAPYDDIMKKIFGLIVGAFKNLDEMSICSFSKRVSILEIVAKARSCIFMLDLDCDDLILAMF
;
A
#
# COMPACT_ATOMS: atom_id res chain seq x y z
N MET A 1 -2.00 6.97 -21.76
CA MET A 1 -3.05 7.29 -20.74
C MET A 1 -2.63 6.73 -19.38
N LEU A 2 -3.28 7.15 -18.27
CA LEU A 2 -3.05 6.57 -16.93
C LEU A 2 -3.14 5.03 -16.95
N GLU A 3 -4.05 4.49 -17.76
CA GLU A 3 -4.26 3.05 -17.96
C GLU A 3 -3.03 2.32 -18.54
N ASP A 4 -2.28 2.92 -19.47
CA ASP A 4 -1.06 2.31 -20.02
C ASP A 4 0.04 2.22 -18.96
N GLY A 5 0.14 3.24 -18.11
CA GLY A 5 1.07 3.26 -16.98
C GLY A 5 0.74 2.18 -15.95
N VAL A 6 -0.55 1.96 -15.68
CA VAL A 6 -1.00 0.92 -14.76
C VAL A 6 -0.62 -0.48 -15.28
N LYS A 7 -0.84 -0.76 -16.57
CA LYS A 7 -0.46 -2.04 -17.18
C LYS A 7 1.05 -2.30 -17.16
N ASP A 8 1.87 -1.28 -17.43
CA ASP A 8 3.33 -1.41 -17.36
C ASP A 8 3.80 -1.78 -15.94
N ILE A 9 3.20 -1.15 -14.92
CA ILE A 9 3.52 -1.43 -13.52
C ILE A 9 3.06 -2.82 -13.12
N GLU A 10 1.86 -3.23 -13.49
CA GLU A 10 1.35 -4.58 -13.25
C GLU A 10 2.31 -5.66 -13.77
N ASN A 11 2.72 -5.55 -15.04
CA ASN A 11 3.63 -6.51 -15.66
C ASN A 11 4.95 -6.62 -14.90
N LYS A 12 5.51 -5.47 -14.48
CA LYS A 12 6.77 -5.42 -13.72
C LYS A 12 6.64 -5.90 -12.28
N LEU A 13 5.49 -5.71 -11.63
CA LEU A 13 5.25 -6.24 -10.29
C LEU A 13 4.95 -7.75 -10.31
N THR A 14 4.46 -8.29 -11.42
CA THR A 14 4.25 -9.73 -11.58
C THR A 14 5.58 -10.48 -11.72
N SER A 15 6.63 -9.82 -12.21
CA SER A 15 8.00 -10.34 -12.28
C SER A 15 8.97 -9.27 -11.78
N PRO A 16 9.02 -9.05 -10.46
CA PRO A 16 9.75 -7.92 -9.88
C PRO A 16 11.25 -8.04 -10.15
N PRO A 17 11.94 -6.90 -10.36
CA PRO A 17 13.40 -6.89 -10.49
C PRO A 17 14.04 -7.41 -9.20
N SER A 18 15.11 -8.20 -9.33
CA SER A 18 15.90 -8.67 -8.19
C SER A 18 16.78 -7.58 -7.59
N ASP A 19 17.08 -6.53 -8.36
CA ASP A 19 17.84 -5.39 -7.89
C ASP A 19 17.00 -4.49 -6.99
N LEU A 20 17.52 -4.20 -5.80
CA LEU A 20 16.82 -3.43 -4.76
C LEU A 20 16.46 -2.01 -5.23
N GLN A 21 17.39 -1.33 -5.91
CA GLN A 21 17.16 0.05 -6.35
C GLN A 21 16.10 0.08 -7.45
N GLN A 22 16.14 -0.84 -8.40
CA GLN A 22 15.13 -0.97 -9.45
C GLN A 22 13.75 -1.30 -8.87
N LEU A 23 13.69 -2.16 -7.86
CA LEU A 23 12.44 -2.47 -7.16
C LEU A 23 11.88 -1.24 -6.45
N MET A 24 12.71 -0.49 -5.74
CA MET A 24 12.29 0.75 -5.08
C MET A 24 11.79 1.80 -6.08
N LEU A 25 12.47 1.96 -7.21
CA LEU A 25 12.03 2.84 -8.30
C LEU A 25 10.68 2.41 -8.89
N LEU A 26 10.44 1.10 -9.02
CA LEU A 26 9.17 0.56 -9.48
C LEU A 26 8.04 0.87 -8.48
N LEU A 27 8.29 0.67 -7.19
CA LEU A 27 7.32 0.98 -6.12
C LEU A 27 7.03 2.49 -6.04
N ASP A 28 8.03 3.35 -6.20
CA ASP A 28 7.83 4.80 -6.23
C ASP A 28 7.00 5.23 -7.46
N LYS A 29 7.21 4.60 -8.63
CA LYS A 29 6.36 4.79 -9.80
C LYS A 29 4.91 4.34 -9.53
N ALA A 30 4.72 3.20 -8.87
CA ALA A 30 3.41 2.68 -8.51
C ALA A 30 2.67 3.64 -7.57
N LYS A 31 3.35 4.10 -6.50
CA LYS A 31 2.84 5.12 -5.59
C LYS A 31 2.42 6.39 -6.33
N ASN A 32 3.27 6.91 -7.21
CA ASN A 32 2.98 8.15 -7.94
C ASN A 32 1.77 8.03 -8.88
N LEU A 33 1.56 6.86 -9.50
CA LEU A 33 0.32 6.62 -10.25
C LEU A 33 -0.89 6.59 -9.33
N LEU A 34 -0.81 5.88 -8.20
CA LEU A 34 -1.91 5.76 -7.23
C LEU A 34 -2.29 7.12 -6.61
N LEU A 35 -1.30 7.96 -6.28
CA LEU A 35 -1.51 9.31 -5.74
C LEU A 35 -2.33 10.20 -6.66
N ARG A 36 -2.14 10.07 -7.98
CA ARG A 36 -2.83 10.87 -9.01
C ARG A 36 -4.26 10.43 -9.24
N MET A 37 -4.68 9.30 -8.66
CA MET A 37 -6.07 8.87 -8.74
C MET A 37 -6.93 9.65 -7.76
N GLU A 38 -8.08 10.07 -8.25
CA GLU A 38 -9.15 10.62 -7.41
C GLU A 38 -9.77 9.52 -6.56
N GLN A 39 -10.49 9.92 -5.51
CA GLN A 39 -11.33 8.99 -4.77
C GLN A 39 -12.48 8.51 -5.66
N TYR A 40 -12.86 7.23 -5.55
CA TYR A 40 -13.89 6.62 -6.39
C TYR A 40 -13.65 6.78 -7.89
N PRO A 41 -12.50 6.31 -8.41
CA PRO A 41 -12.23 6.40 -9.84
C PRO A 41 -13.26 5.58 -10.62
N SER A 42 -13.39 5.88 -11.92
CA SER A 42 -14.33 5.18 -12.79
C SER A 42 -14.12 3.66 -12.76
N THR A 43 -15.17 2.88 -13.03
CA THR A 43 -15.09 1.41 -13.07
C THR A 43 -13.97 0.90 -13.99
N SER A 44 -13.72 1.58 -15.12
CA SER A 44 -12.59 1.28 -16.01
C SER A 44 -11.25 1.38 -15.28
N MET A 45 -11.02 2.49 -14.58
CA MET A 45 -9.78 2.73 -13.84
C MET A 45 -9.61 1.77 -12.65
N LEU A 46 -10.68 1.48 -11.91
CA LEU A 46 -10.66 0.47 -10.85
C LEU A 46 -10.28 -0.91 -11.40
N THR A 47 -10.90 -1.31 -12.51
CA THR A 47 -10.62 -2.60 -13.17
C THR A 47 -9.18 -2.66 -13.67
N ALA A 48 -8.66 -1.55 -14.23
CA ALA A 48 -7.29 -1.49 -14.72
C ALA A 48 -6.27 -1.63 -13.58
N ILE A 49 -6.52 -1.08 -12.39
CA ILE A 49 -5.53 -1.05 -11.30
C ILE A 49 -5.59 -2.23 -10.34
N GLN A 50 -6.73 -2.92 -10.28
CA GLN A 50 -6.92 -4.05 -9.38
C GLN A 50 -5.83 -5.15 -9.54
N PRO A 51 -5.37 -5.51 -10.75
CA PRO A 51 -4.27 -6.45 -10.92
C PRO A 51 -2.95 -5.96 -10.33
N ALA A 52 -2.58 -4.69 -10.54
CA ALA A 52 -1.35 -4.11 -9.98
C ALA A 52 -1.38 -4.10 -8.44
N LEU A 53 -2.53 -3.74 -7.84
CA LEU A 53 -2.73 -3.81 -6.39
C LEU A 53 -2.64 -5.24 -5.86
N LYS A 54 -3.19 -6.21 -6.60
CA LYS A 54 -3.09 -7.62 -6.25
C LYS A 54 -1.64 -8.11 -6.30
N ALA A 55 -0.86 -7.69 -7.29
CA ALA A 55 0.56 -8.03 -7.41
C ALA A 55 1.37 -7.53 -6.20
N LEU A 56 1.08 -6.32 -5.67
CA LEU A 56 1.71 -5.81 -4.45
C LEU A 56 1.44 -6.68 -3.20
N THR A 57 0.32 -7.41 -3.19
CA THR A 57 -0.01 -8.34 -2.11
C THR A 57 0.55 -9.75 -2.31
N ASN A 58 1.21 -10.04 -3.45
CA ASN A 58 1.86 -11.32 -3.68
C ASN A 58 2.97 -11.56 -2.63
N LYS A 59 3.18 -12.80 -2.21
CA LYS A 59 4.20 -13.20 -1.22
C LYS A 59 5.62 -12.85 -1.67
N ASP A 60 5.91 -12.89 -2.97
CA ASP A 60 7.25 -12.56 -3.48
C ASP A 60 7.63 -11.10 -3.24
N ILE A 61 6.62 -10.20 -3.26
CA ILE A 61 6.80 -8.77 -2.98
C ILE A 61 6.59 -8.48 -1.48
N SER A 62 5.45 -8.90 -0.93
CA SER A 62 5.09 -8.62 0.48
C SER A 62 5.96 -9.36 1.51
N GLY A 63 6.63 -10.44 1.12
CA GLY A 63 7.54 -11.23 1.94
C GLY A 63 9.01 -10.81 1.85
N HIS A 64 9.33 -9.72 1.16
CA HIS A 64 10.70 -9.22 1.04
C HIS A 64 11.33 -8.98 2.43
N SER A 65 12.64 -9.20 2.62
CA SER A 65 13.28 -9.05 3.94
C SER A 65 13.54 -7.58 4.31
N ASP A 66 13.91 -6.78 3.32
CA ASP A 66 14.22 -5.36 3.46
C ASP A 66 13.02 -4.53 3.96
N MET A 67 13.26 -3.72 4.99
CA MET A 67 12.23 -2.92 5.66
C MET A 67 11.77 -1.71 4.82
N ASP A 68 12.65 -1.08 4.06
CA ASP A 68 12.29 0.08 3.24
C ASP A 68 11.44 -0.34 2.03
N VAL A 69 11.68 -1.55 1.50
CA VAL A 69 10.80 -2.19 0.52
C VAL A 69 9.42 -2.43 1.11
N LYS A 70 9.32 -3.03 2.31
CA LYS A 70 8.03 -3.25 2.99
C LYS A 70 7.27 -1.96 3.21
N VAL A 71 7.94 -0.90 3.68
CA VAL A 71 7.32 0.42 3.87
C VAL A 71 6.86 1.01 2.54
N SER A 72 7.62 0.83 1.47
CA SER A 72 7.23 1.31 0.14
C SER A 72 6.01 0.57 -0.41
N ILE A 73 5.92 -0.74 -0.20
CA ILE A 73 4.73 -1.55 -0.51
C ILE A 73 3.53 -1.08 0.32
N ALA A 74 3.72 -0.94 1.64
CA ALA A 74 2.68 -0.43 2.53
C ALA A 74 2.21 0.96 2.11
N SER A 75 3.11 1.85 1.68
CA SER A 75 2.75 3.18 1.17
C SER A 75 1.89 3.08 -0.09
N CYS A 76 2.15 2.15 -1.00
CA CYS A 76 1.31 1.94 -2.18
C CYS A 76 -0.08 1.39 -1.79
N LEU A 77 -0.12 0.39 -0.91
CA LEU A 77 -1.37 -0.24 -0.46
C LEU A 77 -2.22 0.70 0.41
N ASN A 78 -1.60 1.65 1.10
CA ASN A 78 -2.32 2.66 1.85
C ASN A 78 -2.98 3.71 0.93
N GLU A 79 -2.47 3.91 -0.29
CA GLU A 79 -3.22 4.70 -1.28
C GLU A 79 -4.49 3.98 -1.74
N ARG A 80 -4.49 2.63 -1.79
CA ARG A 80 -5.71 1.87 -2.09
C ARG A 80 -6.80 2.15 -1.07
N THR A 81 -6.48 2.26 0.23
CA THR A 81 -7.50 2.58 1.25
C THR A 81 -8.10 3.96 0.95
N ARG A 82 -7.28 4.98 0.69
CA ARG A 82 -7.73 6.31 0.25
C ARG A 82 -8.66 6.27 -0.98
N ILE A 83 -8.36 5.41 -1.97
CA ILE A 83 -9.10 5.32 -3.24
C ILE A 83 -10.45 4.59 -3.07
N THR A 84 -10.51 3.59 -2.18
CA THR A 84 -11.63 2.62 -2.09
C THR A 84 -12.56 2.81 -0.89
N THR A 85 -12.19 3.61 0.12
CA THR A 85 -13.09 3.93 1.24
C THR A 85 -14.29 4.77 0.81
N PRO A 86 -15.52 4.54 1.35
CA PRO A 86 -15.88 3.56 2.38
C PRO A 86 -16.39 2.21 1.84
N ASP A 87 -16.58 2.05 0.54
CA ASP A 87 -17.25 0.87 -0.05
C ASP A 87 -16.30 -0.30 -0.37
N ALA A 88 -15.10 -0.32 0.22
CA ALA A 88 -14.14 -1.39 -0.01
C ALA A 88 -14.70 -2.72 0.55
N PRO A 89 -14.68 -3.82 -0.23
CA PRO A 89 -15.13 -5.11 0.27
C PRO A 89 -14.25 -5.56 1.45
N TYR A 90 -14.91 -5.90 2.54
CA TYR A 90 -14.31 -6.45 3.76
C TYR A 90 -13.84 -7.89 3.51
N ASP A 91 -12.62 -8.05 2.98
CA ASP A 91 -12.03 -9.35 2.66
C ASP A 91 -10.70 -9.59 3.40
N ASP A 92 -10.21 -10.83 3.38
CA ASP A 92 -8.93 -11.22 4.00
C ASP A 92 -7.72 -10.44 3.43
N ILE A 93 -7.86 -9.88 2.23
CA ILE A 93 -6.83 -9.07 1.60
C ILE A 93 -6.70 -7.74 2.34
N MET A 94 -7.81 -7.13 2.76
CA MET A 94 -7.79 -5.92 3.58
C MET A 94 -7.11 -6.14 4.93
N LYS A 95 -7.34 -7.28 5.60
CA LYS A 95 -6.62 -7.62 6.84
C LYS A 95 -5.11 -7.70 6.62
N LYS A 96 -4.68 -8.34 5.52
CA LYS A 96 -3.27 -8.41 5.13
C LYS A 96 -2.67 -7.02 4.85
N ILE A 97 -3.42 -6.15 4.17
CA ILE A 97 -3.01 -4.77 3.89
C ILE A 97 -2.82 -3.99 5.19
N PHE A 98 -3.78 -4.06 6.11
CA PHE A 98 -3.65 -3.38 7.41
C PHE A 98 -2.46 -3.91 8.21
N GLY A 99 -2.17 -5.21 8.17
CA GLY A 99 -0.96 -5.77 8.80
C GLY A 99 0.34 -5.17 8.23
N LEU A 100 0.41 -4.93 6.91
CA LEU A 100 1.57 -4.28 6.29
C LEU A 100 1.67 -2.79 6.66
N ILE A 101 0.53 -2.09 6.73
CA ILE A 101 0.44 -0.69 7.15
C ILE A 101 0.93 -0.53 8.59
N VAL A 102 0.40 -1.32 9.52
CA VAL A 102 0.81 -1.28 10.93
C VAL A 102 2.27 -1.71 11.09
N GLY A 103 2.73 -2.70 10.33
CA GLY A 103 4.14 -3.08 10.29
C GLY A 103 5.08 -1.95 9.87
N ALA A 104 4.61 -1.01 9.03
CA ALA A 104 5.35 0.18 8.63
C ALA A 104 5.45 1.25 9.73
N PHE A 105 4.77 1.08 10.86
CA PHE A 105 4.90 1.98 12.01
C PHE A 105 6.00 1.57 13.01
N LYS A 106 6.62 0.39 12.83
CA LYS A 106 7.81 0.00 13.61
C LYS A 106 8.94 1.00 13.39
N ASN A 107 9.60 1.43 14.46
CA ASN A 107 10.71 2.40 14.44
C ASN A 107 10.32 3.80 13.92
N LEU A 108 9.08 4.24 14.17
CA LEU A 108 8.64 5.60 13.84
C LEU A 108 9.39 6.69 14.63
N ASP A 109 10.03 6.33 15.73
CA ASP A 109 10.90 7.19 16.52
C ASP A 109 12.27 7.44 15.86
N GLU A 110 12.65 6.63 14.87
CA GLU A 110 13.95 6.73 14.19
C GLU A 110 13.87 7.61 12.92
N MET A 111 14.02 8.93 13.09
CA MET A 111 13.90 9.92 12.01
C MET A 111 15.02 9.86 10.96
N SER A 112 16.13 9.17 11.25
CA SER A 112 17.27 9.03 10.34
C SER A 112 17.09 7.99 9.24
N ILE A 113 16.06 7.14 9.32
CA ILE A 113 15.81 6.10 8.30
C ILE A 113 15.30 6.73 7.01
N CYS A 114 15.79 6.26 5.86
CA CYS A 114 15.39 6.74 4.53
C CYS A 114 13.88 6.64 4.26
N SER A 115 13.18 5.68 4.87
CA SER A 115 11.73 5.50 4.74
C SER A 115 10.88 6.36 5.67
N PHE A 116 11.46 7.18 6.55
CA PHE A 116 10.72 7.96 7.55
C PHE A 116 9.58 8.80 6.94
N SER A 117 9.85 9.53 5.86
CA SER A 117 8.84 10.35 5.18
C SER A 117 7.67 9.52 4.63
N LYS A 118 7.94 8.30 4.14
CA LYS A 118 6.91 7.36 3.70
C LYS A 118 6.06 6.88 4.88
N ARG A 119 6.66 6.61 6.03
CA ARG A 119 5.94 6.18 7.24
C ARG A 119 5.01 7.28 7.78
N VAL A 120 5.48 8.53 7.81
CA VAL A 120 4.64 9.69 8.15
C VAL A 120 3.47 9.83 7.18
N SER A 121 3.73 9.73 5.87
CA SER A 121 2.69 9.75 4.85
C SER A 121 1.67 8.63 5.01
N ILE A 122 2.10 7.43 5.44
CA ILE A 122 1.19 6.32 5.73
C ILE A 122 0.28 6.67 6.90
N LEU A 123 0.87 7.17 8.00
CA LEU A 123 0.14 7.53 9.22
C LEU A 123 -0.91 8.61 8.96
N GLU A 124 -0.57 9.63 8.16
CA GLU A 124 -1.52 10.69 7.79
C GLU A 124 -2.75 10.15 7.05
N ILE A 125 -2.57 9.23 6.11
CA ILE A 125 -3.67 8.63 5.36
C ILE A 125 -4.52 7.74 6.26
N VAL A 126 -3.89 6.93 7.13
CA VAL A 126 -4.60 6.10 8.13
C VAL A 126 -5.52 6.96 9.00
N ALA A 127 -5.01 8.10 9.46
CA ALA A 127 -5.81 9.05 10.24
C ALA A 127 -6.93 9.69 9.42
N LYS A 128 -6.63 10.21 8.22
CA LYS A 128 -7.60 10.90 7.34
C LYS A 128 -8.72 9.98 6.86
N ALA A 129 -8.37 8.75 6.49
CA ALA A 129 -9.33 7.73 6.05
C ALA A 129 -10.05 7.04 7.21
N ARG A 130 -9.75 7.39 8.47
CA ARG A 130 -10.27 6.73 9.68
C ARG A 130 -10.09 5.21 9.62
N SER A 131 -8.94 4.76 9.13
CA SER A 131 -8.65 3.34 8.87
C SER A 131 -8.79 2.44 10.10
N CYS A 132 -8.66 2.99 11.32
CA CYS A 132 -8.90 2.22 12.55
C CYS A 132 -10.35 1.75 12.68
N ILE A 133 -11.34 2.50 12.16
CA ILE A 133 -12.74 2.06 12.16
C ILE A 133 -12.88 0.82 11.27
N PHE A 134 -12.28 0.85 10.08
CA PHE A 134 -12.26 -0.30 9.17
C PHE A 134 -11.54 -1.52 9.78
N MET A 135 -10.49 -1.30 10.59
CA MET A 135 -9.82 -2.38 11.30
C MET A 135 -10.72 -2.99 12.39
N LEU A 136 -11.50 -2.19 13.11
CA LEU A 136 -12.50 -2.69 14.07
C LEU A 136 -13.60 -3.49 13.36
N ASP A 137 -14.12 -2.99 12.24
CA ASP A 137 -15.15 -3.68 11.45
C ASP A 137 -14.67 -5.03 10.86
N LEU A 138 -13.35 -5.24 10.79
CA LEU A 138 -12.70 -6.46 10.33
C LEU A 138 -12.23 -7.38 11.47
N ASP A 139 -12.57 -7.08 12.73
CA ASP A 139 -12.06 -7.78 13.92
C ASP A 139 -10.52 -7.83 13.96
N CYS A 140 -9.86 -6.72 13.60
CA CYS A 140 -8.40 -6.58 13.60
C CYS A 140 -7.89 -5.77 14.82
N ASP A 141 -8.50 -5.95 15.98
CA ASP A 141 -8.20 -5.23 17.23
C ASP A 141 -6.71 -5.33 17.62
N ASP A 142 -6.11 -6.50 17.42
CA ASP A 142 -4.68 -6.73 17.67
C ASP A 142 -3.78 -5.78 16.86
N LEU A 143 -4.17 -5.44 15.64
CA LEU A 143 -3.42 -4.49 14.80
C LEU A 143 -3.51 -3.07 15.34
N ILE A 144 -4.67 -2.67 15.88
CA ILE A 144 -4.84 -1.35 16.50
C ILE A 144 -3.98 -1.25 17.75
N LEU A 145 -4.00 -2.30 18.60
CA LEU A 145 -3.18 -2.35 19.80
C LEU A 145 -1.68 -2.28 19.47
N ALA A 146 -1.23 -2.92 18.39
CA ALA A 146 0.17 -2.89 17.96
C ALA A 146 0.66 -1.52 17.45
N MET A 147 -0.24 -0.54 17.25
CA MET A 147 0.12 0.82 16.87
C MET A 147 0.53 1.70 18.06
N PHE A 148 0.18 1.30 19.30
CA PHE A 148 0.40 2.06 20.55
C PHE A 148 1.42 1.36 21.45
#